data_AF-A0A6M0QXR7-F1
#
_entry.id   AF-A0A6M0QXR7-F1
#
_cell.length_a   1.000
_cell.length_b   1.000
_cell.length_c   1.000
_cell.angle_alpha   90.00
_cell.angle_beta   90.00
_cell.angle_gamma   90.00
#
_symmetry.space_group_name_H-M   'P 1'
#
loop_
_entity.id
_entity.type
_entity.pdbx_description
1 polymer ?
#
loop_
_entity_poly.entity_id
_entity_poly.type
_entity_poly.pdbx_seq_one_letter_code
_entity_poly.pdbx_strand_id
1 'polypeptide(L)'
;MNSANIINQLNGMPPERLKKFWFSAMRIARSGNGDVETARKMLDEIEAIERGRVRPKPSDVVGALLFEPHGHGYVSFGYADGACVVTVRKTEQHRLSGNRVYEVKVLGQTLPEASRSIDEARQVAANEYSSRQG
;
A
#
# COMPACT_ATOMS: atom_id res chain seq x y z
N MET A 1 -14.57 -15.61 -9.39
CA MET A 1 -15.43 -14.72 -8.58
C MET A 1 -15.48 -13.35 -9.27
N ASN A 2 -16.66 -12.76 -9.46
CA ASN A 2 -16.79 -11.42 -10.08
C ASN A 2 -16.34 -10.32 -9.12
N SER A 3 -15.56 -9.33 -9.60
CA SER A 3 -14.99 -8.23 -8.81
C SER A 3 -16.05 -7.45 -8.01
N ALA A 4 -17.24 -7.27 -8.57
CA ALA A 4 -18.35 -6.56 -7.90
C ALA A 4 -18.81 -7.23 -6.59
N ASN A 5 -18.70 -8.56 -6.46
CA ASN A 5 -19.06 -9.26 -5.21
C ASN A 5 -18.01 -9.08 -4.11
N ILE A 6 -16.75 -8.86 -4.47
CA ILE A 6 -15.66 -8.64 -3.52
C ILE A 6 -15.79 -7.25 -2.89
N ILE A 7 -16.04 -6.22 -3.70
CA ILE A 7 -16.20 -4.83 -3.23
C ILE A 7 -17.37 -4.71 -2.23
N ASN A 8 -18.53 -5.27 -2.58
CA ASN A 8 -19.71 -5.23 -1.70
C ASN A 8 -19.47 -5.95 -0.37
N GLN A 9 -18.71 -7.04 -0.37
CA GLN A 9 -18.33 -7.71 0.87
C GLN A 9 -17.36 -6.89 1.71
N LEU A 10 -16.42 -6.16 1.09
CA LEU A 10 -15.39 -5.39 1.80
C LEU A 10 -15.91 -4.06 2.37
N ASN A 11 -16.82 -3.37 1.68
CA ASN A 11 -17.30 -2.03 2.06
C ASN A 11 -18.04 -1.97 3.42
N GLY A 12 -18.58 -3.09 3.90
CA GLY A 12 -19.22 -3.18 5.22
C GLY A 12 -18.34 -3.77 6.33
N MET A 13 -17.07 -4.11 6.04
CA MET A 13 -16.23 -4.81 7.01
C MET A 13 -15.59 -3.86 8.04
N PRO A 14 -15.49 -4.28 9.32
CA PRO A 14 -14.69 -3.57 10.30
C PRO A 14 -13.21 -3.50 9.89
N PRO A 15 -12.47 -2.44 10.25
CA PRO A 15 -11.06 -2.27 9.90
C PRO A 15 -10.18 -3.47 10.25
N GLU A 16 -10.40 -4.11 11.40
CA GLU A 16 -9.63 -5.28 11.83
C GLU A 16 -9.84 -6.50 10.92
N ARG A 17 -11.04 -6.64 10.33
CA ARG A 17 -11.32 -7.73 9.40
C ARG A 17 -10.67 -7.46 8.05
N LEU A 18 -10.73 -6.23 7.56
CA LEU A 18 -10.05 -5.80 6.33
C LEU A 18 -8.53 -6.01 6.44
N LYS A 19 -7.94 -5.66 7.59
CA LYS A 19 -6.54 -5.91 7.90
C LYS A 19 -6.16 -7.39 7.80
N LYS A 20 -7.02 -8.32 8.26
CA LYS A 20 -6.77 -9.77 8.12
C LYS A 20 -6.79 -10.21 6.65
N PHE A 21 -7.77 -9.74 5.88
CA PHE A 21 -7.85 -10.03 4.45
C PHE A 21 -6.65 -9.48 3.69
N TRP A 22 -6.23 -8.26 4.01
CA TRP A 22 -5.04 -7.64 3.46
C TRP A 22 -3.78 -8.51 3.62
N PHE A 23 -3.46 -8.92 4.85
CA PHE A 23 -2.27 -9.74 5.09
C PHE A 23 -2.38 -11.14 4.50
N SER A 24 -3.58 -11.72 4.42
CA SER A 24 -3.79 -13.01 3.75
C SER A 24 -3.56 -12.89 2.24
N ALA A 25 -4.12 -11.86 1.60
CA ALA A 25 -3.93 -11.59 0.18
C ALA A 25 -2.47 -11.26 -0.13
N MET A 26 -1.77 -10.50 0.73
CA MET A 26 -0.35 -10.22 0.56
C MET A 26 0.51 -11.48 0.58
N ARG A 27 0.23 -12.41 1.50
CA ARG A 27 0.93 -13.69 1.58
C ARG A 27 0.76 -14.50 0.30
N ILE A 28 -0.46 -14.57 -0.26
CA ILE A 28 -0.71 -15.29 -1.53
C ILE A 28 0.02 -14.61 -2.69
N ALA A 29 -0.13 -13.28 -2.81
CA ALA A 29 0.48 -12.51 -3.88
C ALA A 29 2.02 -12.60 -3.92
N ARG A 30 2.67 -12.71 -2.74
CA ARG A 30 4.13 -12.83 -2.63
C ARG A 30 4.66 -14.25 -2.77
N SER A 31 3.96 -15.23 -2.20
CA SER A 31 4.40 -16.63 -2.23
C SER A 31 4.14 -17.31 -3.58
N GLY A 32 3.21 -16.78 -4.38
CA GLY A 32 2.75 -17.44 -5.60
C GLY A 32 1.83 -18.64 -5.34
N ASN A 33 1.57 -18.98 -4.08
CA ASN A 33 0.80 -20.16 -3.70
C ASN A 33 -0.68 -19.82 -3.55
N GLY A 34 -1.47 -20.21 -4.54
CA GLY A 34 -2.92 -20.01 -4.60
C GLY A 34 -3.32 -19.12 -5.79
N ASP A 35 -4.51 -18.53 -5.70
CA ASP A 35 -5.02 -17.61 -6.73
C ASP A 35 -4.39 -16.22 -6.58
N VAL A 36 -3.22 -16.04 -7.20
CA VAL A 36 -2.43 -14.80 -7.17
C VAL A 36 -3.17 -13.63 -7.81
N GLU A 37 -3.91 -13.88 -8.89
CA GLU A 37 -4.65 -12.84 -9.61
C GLU A 37 -5.77 -12.27 -8.74
N THR A 38 -6.58 -13.15 -8.15
CA THR A 38 -7.62 -12.74 -7.20
C THR A 38 -7.02 -12.04 -5.98
N ALA A 39 -5.90 -12.53 -5.44
CA ALA A 39 -5.22 -11.88 -4.33
C ALA A 39 -4.76 -10.45 -4.67
N ARG A 40 -4.17 -10.23 -5.86
CA ARG A 40 -3.77 -8.89 -6.32
C ARG A 40 -4.97 -7.97 -6.49
N LYS A 41 -6.05 -8.44 -7.11
CA LYS A 41 -7.31 -7.70 -7.22
C LYS A 41 -7.85 -7.29 -5.85
N MET A 42 -7.90 -8.22 -4.89
CA MET A 42 -8.34 -7.91 -3.52
C MET A 42 -7.48 -6.81 -2.85
N LEU A 43 -6.16 -6.80 -3.08
CA LEU A 43 -5.28 -5.76 -2.54
C LEU A 43 -5.58 -4.39 -3.17
N ASP A 44 -5.78 -4.34 -4.48
CA ASP A 44 -6.12 -3.10 -5.18
C ASP A 44 -7.49 -2.55 -4.70
N GLU A 45 -8.48 -3.42 -4.47
CA GLU A 45 -9.79 -3.02 -3.92
C GLU A 45 -9.69 -2.51 -2.48
N ILE A 46 -8.98 -3.21 -1.60
CA ILE A 46 -8.78 -2.77 -0.21
C ILE A 46 -8.02 -1.45 -0.17
N GLU A 47 -7.02 -1.26 -1.05
CA GLU A 47 -6.31 0.01 -1.19
C GLU A 47 -7.25 1.16 -1.60
N ALA A 48 -8.14 0.92 -2.57
CA ALA A 48 -9.13 1.91 -2.99
C ALA A 48 -10.08 2.29 -1.84
N ILE A 49 -10.53 1.31 -1.05
CA ILE A 49 -11.34 1.53 0.15
C ILE A 49 -10.56 2.36 1.18
N GLU A 50 -9.31 2.00 1.46
CA GLU A 50 -8.44 2.74 2.40
C GLU A 50 -8.25 4.19 1.98
N ARG A 51 -8.08 4.44 0.67
CA ARG A 51 -7.93 5.79 0.11
C ARG A 51 -9.21 6.62 0.20
N GLY A 52 -10.38 5.98 0.14
CA GLY A 52 -11.69 6.64 0.25
C GLY A 52 -12.11 7.00 1.67
N ARG A 53 -11.33 6.63 2.70
CA ARG A 53 -11.63 6.98 4.10
C ARG A 53 -11.31 8.43 4.41
N VAL A 54 -11.85 8.93 5.53
CA VAL A 54 -11.37 10.17 6.13
C VAL A 54 -9.96 9.92 6.68
N ARG A 55 -8.97 10.60 6.11
CA ARG A 55 -7.56 10.46 6.45
C ARG A 55 -6.98 11.81 6.88
N PRO A 56 -5.92 11.84 7.70
CA PRO A 56 -5.22 13.07 8.02
C PRO A 56 -4.72 13.75 6.73
N LYS A 57 -4.69 15.08 6.72
CA LYS A 57 -4.14 15.81 5.58
C LYS A 57 -2.66 15.44 5.41
N PRO A 58 -2.18 15.19 4.17
CA PRO A 58 -0.76 15.05 3.90
C PRO A 58 0.02 16.26 4.41
N SER A 59 1.10 16.00 5.16
CA SER A 59 1.94 17.03 5.81
C SER A 59 3.42 16.66 5.84
N ASP A 60 3.76 15.38 5.67
CA ASP A 60 5.14 14.91 5.76
C ASP A 60 5.80 15.02 4.39
N VAL A 61 6.71 15.98 4.24
CA VAL A 61 7.46 16.18 2.99
C VAL A 61 8.62 15.20 2.92
N VAL A 62 8.72 14.44 1.82
CA VAL A 62 9.85 13.56 1.51
C VAL A 62 10.21 13.75 0.03
N GLY A 63 11.31 14.45 -0.23
CA GLY A 63 11.67 14.86 -1.59
C GLY A 63 10.58 15.72 -2.24
N ALA A 64 10.14 15.33 -3.44
CA ALA A 64 9.06 16.01 -4.17
C ALA A 64 7.64 15.54 -3.77
N LEU A 65 7.53 14.64 -2.78
CA LEU A 65 6.27 14.01 -2.39
C LEU A 65 5.79 14.51 -1.03
N LEU A 66 4.46 14.59 -0.89
CA LEU A 66 3.78 14.85 0.37
C LEU A 66 3.07 13.58 0.83
N PHE A 67 3.34 13.13 2.05
CA PHE A 67 2.72 11.95 2.67
C PHE A 67 1.80 12.35 3.82
N GLU A 68 0.81 11.51 4.08
CA GLU A 68 0.05 11.55 5.33
C GLU A 68 0.95 11.24 6.53
N PRO A 69 0.73 11.86 7.70
CA PRO A 69 1.35 11.43 8.96
C PRO A 69 1.29 9.92 9.13
N HIS A 70 2.43 9.31 9.50
CA HIS A 70 2.46 7.86 9.68
C HIS A 70 1.56 7.43 10.84
N GLY A 71 0.51 6.65 10.54
CA GLY A 71 -0.33 5.97 11.52
C GLY A 71 -0.23 4.45 11.44
N HIS A 72 -1.00 3.73 12.23
CA HIS A 72 -1.03 2.26 12.28
C HIS A 72 -1.64 1.56 11.03
N GLY A 73 -1.81 2.29 9.93
CA GLY A 73 -2.34 1.77 8.67
C GLY A 73 -1.40 0.75 8.01
N TYR A 74 -1.98 -0.13 7.19
CA TYR A 74 -1.23 -1.08 6.35
C TYR A 74 -0.99 -0.56 4.93
N VAL A 75 -1.44 0.68 4.64
CA VAL A 75 -1.17 1.42 3.40
C VAL A 75 -0.85 2.88 3.75
N SER A 76 0.17 3.44 3.11
CA SER A 76 0.51 4.86 3.13
C SER A 76 0.47 5.41 1.70
N PHE A 77 -0.07 6.61 1.53
CA PHE A 77 -0.20 7.27 0.23
C PHE A 77 0.73 8.47 0.13
N GLY A 78 1.36 8.65 -1.03
CA GLY A 78 2.21 9.78 -1.37
C GLY A 78 1.65 10.55 -2.55
N TYR A 79 1.67 11.88 -2.44
CA TYR A 79 1.01 12.80 -3.35
C TYR A 79 2.00 13.76 -3.99
N ALA A 80 1.76 14.10 -5.24
CA ALA A 80 2.40 15.19 -5.97
C ALA A 80 1.29 16.01 -6.65
N ASP A 81 1.30 17.34 -6.48
CA ASP A 81 0.28 18.24 -7.04
C ASP A 81 -1.17 17.82 -6.76
N GLY A 82 -1.40 17.24 -5.57
CA GLY A 82 -2.71 16.73 -5.14
C GLY A 82 -3.11 15.37 -5.73
N ALA A 83 -2.33 14.81 -6.67
CA ALA A 83 -2.54 13.48 -7.22
C ALA A 83 -1.80 12.41 -6.41
N CYS A 84 -2.47 11.29 -6.12
CA CYS A 84 -1.84 10.13 -5.49
C CYS A 84 -0.95 9.41 -6.52
N VAL A 85 0.37 9.54 -6.38
CA VAL A 85 1.37 8.98 -7.30
C VAL A 85 2.15 7.83 -6.68
N VAL A 86 2.08 7.67 -5.36
CA VAL A 86 2.77 6.61 -4.61
C VAL A 86 1.83 5.89 -3.68
N THR A 87 1.97 4.56 -3.60
CA THR A 87 1.38 3.74 -2.54
C THR A 87 2.46 2.87 -1.90
N VAL A 88 2.57 2.92 -0.57
CA VAL A 88 3.41 2.01 0.22
C VAL A 88 2.53 1.00 0.94
N ARG A 89 2.75 -0.29 0.67
CA ARG A 89 1.96 -1.42 1.17
C ARG A 89 2.74 -2.21 2.21
N LYS A 90 2.15 -2.39 3.39
CA LYS A 90 2.73 -3.25 4.42
C LYS A 90 2.38 -4.70 4.14
N THR A 91 3.36 -5.54 3.88
CA THR A 91 3.19 -6.92 3.42
C THR A 91 2.99 -7.92 4.56
N GLU A 92 3.49 -7.62 5.76
CA GLU A 92 3.30 -8.42 6.97
C GLU A 92 3.33 -7.57 8.24
N GLN A 93 2.82 -8.10 9.35
CA GLN A 93 3.06 -7.48 10.65
C GLN A 93 4.50 -7.71 11.05
N HIS A 94 5.16 -6.68 11.58
CA HIS A 94 6.51 -6.79 12.15
C HIS A 94 6.48 -7.85 13.25
N ARG A 95 7.03 -9.03 12.99
CA ARG A 95 7.22 -10.08 14.01
C ARG A 95 8.65 -10.12 14.54
N LEU A 96 9.62 -9.67 13.74
CA LEU A 96 11.05 -9.60 14.07
C LEU A 96 11.69 -8.42 13.34
N SER A 97 12.63 -7.73 13.99
CA SER A 97 13.44 -6.66 13.39
C SER A 97 14.32 -7.23 12.27
N GLY A 98 14.13 -6.76 11.02
CA GLY A 98 14.99 -7.10 9.88
C GLY A 98 14.28 -7.47 8.59
N ASN A 99 12.99 -7.81 8.64
CA ASN A 99 12.23 -8.16 7.42
C ASN A 99 11.95 -6.91 6.55
N ARG A 100 12.11 -7.06 5.23
CA ARG A 100 11.67 -6.07 4.24
C ARG A 100 10.17 -6.24 4.05
N VAL A 101 9.38 -5.39 4.72
CA VAL A 101 7.92 -5.55 4.83
C VAL A 101 7.13 -4.49 4.08
N TYR A 102 7.77 -3.52 3.42
CA TYR A 102 7.07 -2.45 2.70
C TYR A 102 7.28 -2.58 1.19
N GLU A 103 6.23 -2.94 0.46
CA GLU A 103 6.23 -2.90 -1.01
C GLU A 103 5.87 -1.48 -1.47
N VAL A 104 6.62 -0.94 -2.41
CA VAL A 104 6.43 0.42 -2.93
C VAL A 104 5.85 0.35 -4.34
N LYS A 105 4.81 1.13 -4.59
CA LYS A 105 4.28 1.40 -5.93
C LYS A 105 4.47 2.87 -6.28
N VAL A 106 5.03 3.16 -7.45
CA VAL A 106 5.21 4.51 -8.00
C VAL A 106 4.55 4.57 -9.38
N LEU A 107 3.65 5.53 -9.60
CA LEU A 107 2.91 5.71 -10.84
C LEU A 107 2.26 4.40 -11.35
N GLY A 108 1.70 3.63 -10.42
CA GLY A 108 1.04 2.35 -10.70
C GLY A 108 1.97 1.14 -10.85
N GLN A 109 3.30 1.32 -10.82
CA GLN A 109 4.27 0.23 -10.96
C GLN A 109 4.88 -0.16 -9.62
N THR A 110 4.82 -1.45 -9.28
CA THR A 110 5.50 -2.00 -8.09
C THR A 110 7.00 -2.05 -8.31
N LEU A 111 7.77 -1.54 -7.35
CA LEU A 111 9.23 -1.64 -7.33
C LEU A 111 9.68 -3.06 -6.94
N PRO A 112 10.80 -3.54 -7.50
CA PRO A 112 11.23 -4.93 -7.30
C PRO A 112 11.68 -5.23 -5.86
N GLU A 113 12.21 -4.22 -5.16
CA GLU A 113 12.68 -4.37 -3.78
C GLU A 113 11.69 -3.79 -2.77
N ALA A 114 11.44 -4.56 -1.70
CA ALA A 114 10.72 -4.06 -0.54
C ALA A 114 11.65 -3.29 0.42
N SER A 115 11.11 -2.39 1.23
CA SER A 115 11.86 -1.64 2.26
C SER A 115 11.63 -2.23 3.66
N ARG A 116 12.57 -1.98 4.58
CA ARG A 116 12.52 -2.45 5.98
C ARG A 116 11.68 -1.54 6.86
N SER A 117 11.71 -0.23 6.61
CA SER A 117 10.92 0.77 7.35
C SER A 117 10.01 1.57 6.43
N ILE A 118 9.04 2.27 7.03
CA ILE A 118 8.17 3.18 6.30
C ILE A 118 8.96 4.39 5.80
N ASP A 119 9.92 4.89 6.57
CA ASP A 119 10.75 6.03 6.18
C ASP A 119 11.63 5.68 4.98
N GLU A 120 12.23 4.48 5.00
CA GLU A 120 12.98 3.95 3.86
C GLU A 120 12.07 3.81 2.63
N ALA A 121 10.86 3.26 2.81
CA ALA A 121 9.91 3.11 1.71
C ALA A 121 9.51 4.45 1.09
N ARG A 122 9.23 5.47 1.92
CA ARG A 122 8.90 6.83 1.46
C ARG A 122 10.07 7.47 0.73
N GLN A 123 11.30 7.31 1.24
CA GLN A 123 12.49 7.85 0.61
C GLN A 123 12.77 7.18 -0.75
N VAL A 124 12.68 5.84 -0.82
CA VAL A 124 12.81 5.09 -2.08
C VAL A 124 11.76 5.55 -3.08
N ALA A 125 10.51 5.72 -2.64
CA ALA A 125 9.44 6.19 -3.50
C ALA A 125 9.66 7.63 -4.01
N ALA A 126 10.17 8.53 -3.17
CA ALA A 126 10.48 9.89 -3.57
C ALA A 126 11.61 9.94 -4.61
N ASN A 127 12.68 9.17 -4.40
CA ASN A 127 13.80 9.07 -5.34
C ASN A 127 13.34 8.52 -6.70
N GLU A 128 12.55 7.46 -6.68
CA GLU A 128 12.01 6.83 -7.88
C GLU A 128 10.97 7.69 -8.60
N TYR A 129 10.17 8.46 -7.85
CA TYR A 129 9.27 9.42 -8.47
C TYR A 129 10.07 10.51 -9.19
N SER A 130 11.04 11.13 -8.53
CA SER A 130 11.89 12.16 -9.13
C SER A 130 12.61 11.65 -10.39
N SER A 131 13.20 10.45 -10.34
CA SER A 131 13.91 9.88 -11.50
C SER A 131 13.03 9.67 -12.73
N ARG A 132 11.72 9.49 -12.53
CA ARG A 132 10.73 9.35 -13.61
C ARG A 132 10.18 10.69 -14.11
N GLN A 133 10.36 11.77 -13.35
CA GLN A 133 9.92 13.11 -13.74
C GLN A 133 11.00 13.90 -14.51
N GLY A 134 12.28 13.55 -14.34
CA GLY A 134 13.42 14.20 -15.04
C GLY A 134 14.36 14.90 -14.07
#